data_AF-A0A2A2TD97-F1
#
_entry.id   AF-A0A2A2TD97-F1
#
_cell.length_a   1.000
_cell.length_b   1.000
_cell.length_c   1.000
_cell.angle_alpha   90.00
_cell.angle_beta   90.00
_cell.angle_gamma   90.00
#
_symmetry.space_group_name_H-M   'P 1'
#
loop_
_entity.id
_entity.type
_entity.pdbx_description
1 polymer ?
#
loop_
_entity_poly.entity_id
_entity_poly.type
_entity_poly.pdbx_seq_one_letter_code
_entity_poly.pdbx_strand_id
1 'polypeptide(L)' 'MDDWIAENLKECTVRLQGVDGELGTGFFVAPGLVLTCFHVVKATHAQKQTIVAEWQNQQYSACVEALPNNPEIVDLA' A
#
# COMPACT_ATOMS: atom_id res chain seq x y z
N MET A 1 -0.95 -18.14 21.50
CA MET A 1 -2.23 -17.40 21.27
C MET A 1 -1.98 -16.14 20.45
N ASP A 2 -0.75 -15.61 20.42
CA ASP A 2 -0.33 -14.48 19.58
C ASP A 2 -0.06 -14.84 18.10
N ASP A 3 0.20 -16.12 17.79
CA ASP A 3 0.54 -16.56 16.43
C ASP A 3 -0.59 -16.30 15.41
N TRP A 4 -1.86 -16.37 15.85
CA TRP A 4 -3.01 -16.15 14.96
C TRP A 4 -3.06 -14.72 14.42
N ILE A 5 -2.76 -13.71 15.24
CA ILE A 5 -2.74 -12.31 14.77
C ILE A 5 -1.57 -12.11 13.81
N ALA A 6 -0.39 -12.64 14.12
CA ALA A 6 0.79 -12.52 13.28
C ALA A 6 0.62 -13.21 11.91
N GLU A 7 -0.07 -14.35 11.85
CA GLU A 7 -0.37 -15.06 10.60
C GLU A 7 -1.37 -14.29 9.73
N ASN A 8 -2.46 -13.78 10.31
CA ASN A 8 -3.46 -13.01 9.57
C ASN A 8 -2.89 -11.67 9.06
N LEU A 9 -1.98 -11.04 9.80
CA LEU A 9 -1.31 -9.82 9.33
C LEU A 9 -0.46 -10.07 8.08
N LYS A 10 0.17 -11.23 7.95
CA LYS A 10 0.96 -11.59 6.76
C LYS A 10 0.06 -11.73 5.53
N GLU A 11 -1.10 -12.37 5.68
CA GLU A 11 -2.04 -12.55 4.58
C GLU A 11 -2.66 -11.23 4.10
N CYS A 12 -2.74 -10.22 4.96
CA CYS A 12 -3.28 -8.90 4.59
C CYS A 12 -2.21 -7.89 4.16
N THR A 13 -0.91 -8.24 4.21
CA THR A 13 0.19 -7.35 3.84
C THR A 13 0.57 -7.49 2.37
N VAL A 14 0.69 -6.37 1.68
CA VAL A 14 1.06 -6.26 0.26
C VAL A 14 2.42 -5.60 0.15
N ARG A 15 3.31 -6.12 -0.71
CA ARG A 15 4.54 -5.41 -1.07
C ARG A 15 4.25 -4.43 -2.20
N LEU A 16 4.73 -3.21 -2.09
CA LEU A 16 4.49 -2.14 -3.06
C LEU A 16 5.82 -1.64 -3.64
N GLN A 17 5.82 -1.39 -4.94
CA GLN A 17 6.94 -0.81 -5.66
C GLN A 17 6.48 0.38 -6.51
N GLY A 18 6.91 1.56 -6.08
CA GLY A 18 6.77 2.84 -6.75
C GLY A 18 7.60 2.93 -8.03
N VAL A 19 7.29 3.97 -8.81
CA VAL A 19 7.84 4.15 -10.16
C VAL A 19 9.29 4.62 -10.16
N ASP A 20 9.73 5.31 -9.11
CA ASP A 20 11.13 5.73 -8.95
C ASP A 20 11.92 4.74 -8.07
N GLY A 21 11.41 3.51 -7.94
CA GLY A 21 12.01 2.45 -7.14
C GLY A 21 11.71 2.55 -5.64
N GLU A 22 10.76 3.39 -5.21
CA GLU A 22 10.30 3.39 -3.83
C GLU A 22 9.74 2.01 -3.46
N LEU A 23 10.16 1.49 -2.31
CA LEU A 23 9.69 0.23 -1.78
C LEU A 23 8.93 0.47 -0.51
N GLY A 24 7.82 -0.23 -0.35
CA GLY A 24 7.03 -0.18 0.88
C GLY A 24 6.10 -1.36 1.02
N THR A 25 5.27 -1.28 2.05
CA THR A 25 4.19 -2.21 2.27
C THR A 25 2.86 -1.47 2.31
N GLY A 26 1.80 -2.20 2.04
CA GLY A 26 0.45 -1.76 2.32
C GLY A 26 -0.33 -2.86 3.01
N PHE A 27 -1.53 -2.51 3.45
CA PHE A 27 -2.43 -3.42 4.14
C PHE A 27 -3.83 -3.35 3.55
N PHE A 28 -4.46 -4.49 3.29
CA PHE A 28 -5.86 -4.50 2.85
C PHE A 28 -6.78 -4.03 3.97
N VAL A 29 -7.47 -2.90 3.73
CA VAL A 29 -8.47 -2.34 4.66
C VAL A 29 -9.91 -2.58 4.18
N ALA A 30 -10.08 -2.87 2.89
CA ALA A 30 -11.34 -3.29 2.26
C ALA A 30 -11.03 -4.10 0.98
N PRO A 31 -12.00 -4.81 0.38
CA PRO A 31 -11.79 -5.51 -0.88
C PRO A 31 -11.26 -4.58 -1.98
N GLY A 32 -10.06 -4.87 -2.49
CA GLY A 32 -9.39 -4.07 -3.52
C GLY A 32 -8.78 -2.75 -3.04
N LEU A 33 -8.84 -2.43 -1.75
CA LEU A 33 -8.29 -1.20 -1.19
C LEU A 33 -7.12 -1.48 -0.24
N VAL A 34 -5.98 -0.89 -0.56
CA VAL A 34 -4.74 -1.02 0.21
C VAL A 34 -4.38 0.32 0.84
N LEU A 35 -4.26 0.36 2.16
CA LEU A 35 -3.69 1.49 2.88
C LEU A 35 -2.16 1.38 2.84
N THR A 36 -1.48 2.48 2.53
CA THR A 36 -0.01 2.54 2.54
C THR A 36 0.48 3.92 2.94
N CYS A 37 1.78 4.04 3.13
CA CYS A 37 2.44 5.29 3.46
C CYS A 37 2.52 6.21 2.24
N PHE A 38 2.24 7.48 2.45
CA PHE A 38 2.36 8.54 1.44
C PHE A 38 3.70 8.50 0.68
N HIS A 39 4.82 8.26 1.38
CA HIS A 39 6.15 8.27 0.77
C HIS A 39 6.32 7.20 -0.32
N VAL A 40 5.58 6.09 -0.26
CA VAL A 40 5.63 4.97 -1.22
C VAL A 40 4.93 5.35 -2.53
N VAL A 41 3.88 6.16 -2.42
CA VAL A 41 2.99 6.51 -3.53
C VAL A 41 3.20 7.92 -4.07
N LYS A 42 3.99 8.77 -3.40
CA LYS A 42 4.14 10.20 -3.74
C LYS A 42 4.58 10.43 -5.20
N ALA A 43 5.58 9.68 -5.68
CA ALA A 43 6.13 9.84 -7.02
C ALA A 43 5.15 9.30 -8.06
N THR A 44 4.65 8.08 -7.81
CA THR A 44 3.61 7.42 -8.62
C THR A 44 2.39 8.31 -8.83
N HIS A 45 1.90 8.96 -7.76
CA HIS A 45 0.80 9.91 -7.82
C HIS A 45 1.15 11.16 -8.63
N ALA A 46 2.31 11.79 -8.35
CA ALA A 46 2.75 12.98 -9.07
C ALA A 46 2.90 12.73 -10.58
N GLN A 47 3.36 11.53 -10.95
CA GLN A 47 3.55 11.10 -12.33
C GLN A 47 2.28 10.50 -12.97
N LYS A 48 1.18 10.35 -12.20
CA LYS A 48 -0.08 9.71 -12.62
C LYS A 48 0.13 8.31 -13.21
N GLN A 49 1.04 7.55 -12.62
CA GLN A 49 1.36 6.18 -13.01
C GLN A 49 0.72 5.17 -12.05
N THR A 50 0.74 3.90 -12.44
CA THR A 50 0.32 2.78 -11.58
C THR A 50 1.46 2.32 -10.70
N ILE A 51 1.16 1.88 -9.48
CA ILE A 51 2.10 1.19 -8.61
C ILE A 51 2.05 -0.32 -8.87
N VAL A 52 3.19 -0.99 -8.71
CA VAL A 52 3.24 -2.45 -8.68
C VAL A 52 2.93 -2.92 -7.27
N ALA A 53 1.93 -3.80 -7.14
CA ALA A 53 1.56 -4.47 -5.91
C ALA A 53 1.83 -5.97 -6.02
N GLU A 54 2.57 -6.53 -5.08
CA GLU A 54 2.87 -7.95 -4.99
C GLU A 54 2.20 -8.55 -3.74
N TRP A 55 1.33 -9.53 -3.96
CA TRP A 55 0.58 -10.19 -2.91
C TRP A 55 0.39 -11.67 -3.24
N GLN A 56 0.66 -12.54 -2.27
CA GLN A 56 0.58 -14.00 -2.43
C GLN A 56 1.29 -14.54 -3.69
N ASN A 57 2.51 -14.06 -3.97
CA ASN A 57 3.31 -14.38 -5.16
C ASN A 57 2.65 -14.02 -6.51
N GLN A 58 1.68 -13.10 -6.49
CA GLN A 58 1.07 -12.53 -7.68
C GLN A 58 1.31 -11.03 -7.74
N GLN A 59 1.39 -10.50 -8.95
CA GLN A 59 1.64 -9.10 -9.20
C GLN A 59 0.39 -8.44 -9.79
N TYR A 60 0.08 -7.24 -9.30
CA TYR A 60 -1.08 -6.44 -9.63
C TYR A 60 -0.63 -5.01 -9.94
N SER A 61 -1.36 -4.33 -10.82
CA SER A 61 -1.25 -2.88 -11.00
C SER A 61 -2.30 -2.20 -10.14
N ALA A 62 -1.90 -1.23 -9.33
CA ALA A 62 -2.82 -0.46 -8.50
C ALA A 62 -2.69 1.05 -8.76
N CYS A 63 -3.78 1.76 -8.53
CA CYS A 63 -3.86 3.21 -8.67
C CYS A 63 -3.93 3.86 -7.28
N VAL A 64 -3.48 5.11 -7.19
CA VAL A 64 -3.64 5.92 -5.97
C VAL A 64 -5.05 6.50 -5.99
N GLU A 65 -5.94 5.95 -5.17
CA GLU A 65 -7.35 6.39 -5.08
C GLU A 65 -7.50 7.72 -4.31
N ALA A 66 -6.75 7.90 -3.23
CA ALA A 66 -6.80 9.09 -2.40
C ALA A 66 -5.45 9.37 -1.75
N LEU A 67 -5.19 10.66 -1.47
CA LEU A 67 -4.09 11.11 -0.64
C LEU A 67 -4.64 12.05 0.44
N PRO A 68 -4.04 12.07 1.64
CA PRO A 68 -4.42 13.02 2.67
C PRO A 68 -4.19 14.45 2.19
N ASN A 69 -5.14 15.34 2.48
CA ASN A 69 -5.02 16.78 2.18
C ASN A 69 -3.87 17.43 2.97
N ASN A 70 -3.44 16.82 4.09
CA ASN A 70 -2.27 17.22 4.86
C ASN A 70 -1.44 15.98 5.26
N PRO A 71 -0.25 15.75 4.68
CA PRO A 71 0.57 14.58 4.97
C PRO A 71 1.20 14.59 6.37
N GLU A 72 1.14 15.69 7.12
CA GLU A 72 1.60 15.77 8.52
C GLU A 72 0.55 15.24 9.52
N ILE A 73 -0.68 14.99 9.07
CA ILE A 73 -1.73 14.38 9.88
C ILE A 73 -1.80 12.90 9.53
N VAL A 74 -1.50 12.03 10.51
CA VAL A 74 -1.67 10.59 10.38
C VAL A 74 -3.16 10.29 10.37
N ASP A 75 -3.73 10.08 9.18
CA ASP A 75 -5.09 9.59 9.05
C ASP A 75 -5.05 8.07 9.27
N LEU A 76 -5.45 7.63 10.47
CA LEU A 76 -5.79 6.24 10.71
C LEU A 76 -7.20 6.06 10.17
N ALA A 77 -7.29 5.61 8.91
CA ALA A 77 -8.53 5.09 8.35
C ALA A 77 -9.02 3.87 9.15
#